data_AF-A0A7X9BXX5-F1
#
_entry.id   AF-A0A7X9BXX5-F1
#
_cell.length_a   1.000
_cell.length_b   1.000
_cell.length_c   1.000
_cell.angle_alpha   90.00
_cell.angle_beta   90.00
_cell.angle_gamma   90.00
#
_symmetry.space_group_name_H-M   'P 1'
#
loop_
_entity.id
_entity.type
_entity.pdbx_description
1 polymer ?
#
loop_
_entity_poly.entity_id
_entity_poly.type
_entity_poly.pdbx_seq_one_letter_code
_entity_poly.pdbx_strand_id
1 'polypeptide(L)'
;MGIERGCVVQEKTDSIKSTNLAQKQDIIRRLKKIEGQVKGLQRMVDNEKYCVDILIQVAAVRAAINKVGVMIFENHSRTCLEKAVQEKDQDEAIEELINVLAKFIK
;
A
#
# COMPACT_ATOMS: atom_id res chain seq x y z
N MET A 1 -1.73 -22.93 37.71
CA MET A 1 -1.10 -21.60 37.81
C MET A 1 0.08 -21.65 36.86
N GLY A 2 0.05 -21.16 35.64
CA GLY A 2 -0.58 -19.97 35.09
C GLY A 2 0.51 -19.39 34.18
N ILE A 3 0.56 -19.86 32.93
CA ILE A 3 1.52 -19.39 31.93
C ILE A 3 1.03 -17.99 31.56
N GLU A 4 1.64 -16.97 32.15
CA GLU A 4 1.32 -15.58 31.86
C GLU A 4 1.81 -15.24 30.45
N ARG A 5 0.83 -15.28 29.55
CA ARG A 5 0.58 -14.38 28.43
C ARG A 5 1.56 -13.20 28.31
N GLY A 6 2.04 -13.00 27.10
CA GLY A 6 2.38 -11.68 26.59
C GLY A 6 3.63 -11.68 25.74
N CYS A 7 3.54 -12.18 24.50
CA CYS A 7 4.32 -11.55 23.46
C CYS A 7 3.84 -10.09 23.42
N VAL A 8 4.70 -9.20 23.89
CA VAL A 8 4.40 -7.79 24.06
C VAL A 8 3.97 -7.25 22.70
N VAL A 9 2.76 -6.68 22.68
CA VAL A 9 2.24 -5.81 21.62
C VAL A 9 3.21 -4.64 21.45
N GLN A 10 4.30 -4.83 20.70
CA GLN A 10 5.24 -3.75 20.38
C GLN A 10 4.70 -3.02 19.13
N GLU A 11 4.00 -1.92 19.43
CA GLU A 11 3.80 -0.72 18.60
C GLU A 11 3.69 -0.91 17.09
N LYS A 12 2.43 -0.92 16.64
CA LYS A 12 1.87 -0.73 15.28
C LYS A 12 2.52 0.38 14.44
N THR A 13 3.78 0.23 14.10
CA THR A 13 4.51 1.12 13.22
C THR A 13 5.57 0.33 12.47
N ASP A 14 5.13 -0.58 11.60
CA ASP A 14 5.84 -0.84 10.35
C ASP A 14 5.75 0.43 9.49
N SER A 15 6.44 1.46 9.98
CA SER A 15 6.57 2.75 9.35
C SER A 15 7.30 2.51 8.03
N ILE A 16 7.07 3.38 7.05
CA ILE A 16 7.79 3.50 5.77
C ILE A 16 9.32 3.74 5.98
N LYS A 17 9.87 3.47 7.17
CA LYS A 17 11.28 3.55 7.53
C LYS A 17 12.14 2.44 6.91
N SER A 18 11.58 1.25 6.61
CA SER A 18 12.34 0.16 5.98
C SER A 18 12.37 0.23 4.45
N THR A 19 11.63 1.14 3.83
CA THR A 19 11.63 1.33 2.38
C THR A 19 12.91 2.05 1.96
N ASN A 20 13.66 1.50 1.00
CA ASN A 20 14.83 2.17 0.43
C ASN A 20 14.45 3.62 0.04
N LEU A 21 15.30 4.60 0.37
CA LEU A 21 15.05 6.02 0.11
C LEU A 21 14.62 6.27 -1.36
N ALA A 22 15.21 5.55 -2.31
CA ALA A 22 14.85 5.60 -3.73
C ALA A 22 13.41 5.12 -4.00
N GLN A 23 12.99 4.02 -3.36
CA GLN A 23 11.62 3.50 -3.47
C GLN A 23 10.60 4.44 -2.83
N LYS A 24 10.93 5.02 -1.66
CA LYS A 24 10.09 6.04 -1.02
C LYS A 24 9.89 7.26 -1.92
N GLN A 25 10.96 7.74 -2.55
CA GLN A 25 10.89 8.85 -3.50
C GLN A 25 10.05 8.51 -4.74
N ASP A 26 10.17 7.30 -5.28
CA ASP A 26 9.34 6.88 -6.42
C ASP A 26 7.85 6.77 -6.07
N ILE A 27 7.52 6.21 -4.90
CA ILE A 27 6.15 6.15 -4.39
C ILE A 27 5.57 7.56 -4.26
N ILE A 28 6.30 8.48 -3.62
CA ILE A 28 5.86 9.89 -3.47
C ILE A 28 5.67 10.55 -4.84
N ARG A 29 6.58 10.33 -5.79
CA ARG A 29 6.47 10.88 -7.15
C ARG A 29 5.21 10.38 -7.86
N ARG A 30 4.87 9.09 -7.73
CA ARG A 30 3.65 8.51 -8.30
C ARG A 30 2.40 9.07 -7.65
N LEU A 31 2.39 9.21 -6.33
CA LEU A 31 1.27 9.81 -5.58
C LEU A 31 1.03 11.26 -6.02
N LYS A 32 2.08 12.07 -6.19
CA LYS A 32 1.95 13.44 -6.73
C LYS A 32 1.36 13.46 -8.14
N LYS A 33 1.70 12.48 -8.98
CA LYS A 33 1.10 12.35 -10.32
C LYS A 33 -0.39 12.01 -10.24
N ILE A 34 -0.76 11.08 -9.35
CA ILE A 34 -2.16 10.69 -9.10
C ILE A 34 -2.96 11.89 -8.60
N GLU A 35 -2.42 12.68 -7.68
CA GLU A 35 -3.04 13.93 -7.20
C GLU A 35 -3.34 14.88 -8.37
N GLY A 36 -2.39 15.05 -9.29
CA GLY A 36 -2.59 15.84 -10.51
C GLY A 36 -3.70 15.30 -11.42
N GLN A 37 -3.82 13.97 -11.53
CA GLN A 37 -4.89 13.33 -12.30
C GLN A 37 -6.26 13.53 -11.65
N VAL A 38 -6.36 13.43 -10.31
CA VAL A 38 -7.61 13.69 -9.57
C VAL A 38 -8.04 15.16 -9.71
N LYS A 39 -7.09 16.11 -9.61
CA LYS A 39 -7.34 17.52 -9.91
C LYS A 39 -7.80 17.72 -11.37
N GLY A 40 -7.26 16.92 -12.29
CA GLY A 40 -7.71 16.89 -13.69
C GLY A 40 -9.16 16.43 -13.84
N LEU A 41 -9.54 15.36 -13.14
CA LEU A 41 -10.91 14.85 -13.12
C LEU A 41 -11.90 15.89 -12.60
N GLN A 42 -11.57 16.60 -11.52
CA GLN A 42 -12.40 17.70 -11.01
C GLN A 42 -12.67 18.74 -12.11
N ARG A 43 -11.62 19.21 -12.78
CA ARG A 43 -11.78 20.15 -13.91
C ARG A 43 -12.58 19.57 -15.06
N MET A 44 -12.50 18.28 -15.34
CA MET A 44 -13.31 17.67 -16.41
C MET A 44 -14.79 17.69 -16.07
N VAL A 45 -15.14 17.46 -14.80
CA VAL A 45 -16.52 17.55 -14.31
C VAL A 45 -17.01 19.00 -14.35
N ASP A 46 -16.22 19.95 -13.84
CA ASP A 46 -16.58 21.38 -13.82
C ASP A 46 -16.79 21.94 -15.24
N ASN A 47 -16.06 21.42 -16.23
CA ASN A 47 -16.18 21.81 -17.64
C ASN A 47 -17.16 20.93 -18.43
N GLU A 48 -18.00 20.16 -17.75
CA GLU A 48 -19.05 19.30 -18.34
C GLU A 48 -18.52 18.42 -19.49
N LYS A 49 -17.33 17.84 -19.32
CA LYS A 49 -16.71 16.97 -20.33
C LYS A 49 -17.52 15.69 -20.53
N TYR A 50 -17.34 15.09 -21.70
CA TYR A 50 -18.03 13.86 -22.08
C TYR A 50 -17.79 12.75 -21.06
N CYS A 51 -18.87 12.11 -20.62
CA CYS A 51 -18.83 11.14 -19.52
C CYS A 51 -17.86 9.98 -19.79
N VAL A 52 -17.74 9.52 -21.04
CA VAL A 52 -16.82 8.43 -21.41
C VAL A 52 -15.36 8.84 -21.18
N ASP A 53 -15.00 10.09 -21.50
CA ASP A 53 -13.64 10.59 -21.29
C ASP A 53 -13.30 10.67 -19.80
N ILE A 54 -14.27 11.11 -18.98
CA ILE A 54 -14.14 11.12 -17.52
C ILE A 54 -13.92 9.70 -17.00
N LEU A 55 -14.73 8.72 -17.45
CA LEU A 55 -14.61 7.33 -17.04
C LEU A 55 -13.25 6.71 -17.43
N ILE A 56 -12.71 7.06 -18.60
CA ILE A 56 -11.36 6.64 -19.02
C ILE A 56 -10.30 7.21 -18.07
N GLN A 57 -10.42 8.48 -17.67
CA GLN A 57 -9.48 9.08 -16.72
C GLN A 57 -9.62 8.48 -15.31
N VAL A 58 -10.84 8.16 -14.86
CA VAL A 58 -11.06 7.43 -13.61
C VAL A 58 -10.37 6.06 -13.65
N ALA A 59 -10.49 5.33 -14.75
CA ALA A 59 -9.81 4.04 -14.93
C ALA A 59 -8.28 4.19 -14.87
N ALA A 60 -7.73 5.26 -15.47
CA ALA A 60 -6.30 5.56 -15.42
C ALA A 60 -5.82 5.87 -13.99
N VAL A 61 -6.61 6.62 -13.20
CA VAL A 61 -6.31 6.90 -11.79
C VAL A 61 -6.33 5.61 -10.97
N ARG A 62 -7.36 4.77 -11.15
CA ARG A 62 -7.47 3.48 -10.46
C ARG A 62 -6.26 2.58 -10.75
N ALA A 63 -5.86 2.47 -12.01
CA ALA A 63 -4.67 1.70 -12.40
C ALA A 63 -3.38 2.24 -11.76
N ALA A 64 -3.23 3.57 -11.69
CA ALA A 64 -2.08 4.20 -11.05
C ALA A 64 -2.04 3.94 -9.54
N ILE A 65 -3.18 4.05 -8.85
CA ILE A 65 -3.31 3.74 -7.41
C ILE A 65 -2.97 2.27 -7.15
N ASN A 66 -3.55 1.34 -7.91
CA ASN A 66 -3.28 -0.10 -7.77
C ASN A 66 -1.78 -0.39 -7.90
N LYS A 67 -1.10 0.26 -8.86
CA LYS A 67 0.35 0.10 -9.03
C LYS A 67 1.14 0.58 -7.81
N VAL A 68 0.77 1.71 -7.21
CA VAL A 68 1.41 2.18 -5.97
C VAL A 68 1.16 1.22 -4.82
N GLY A 69 -0.08 0.71 -4.68
CA GLY A 69 -0.42 -0.26 -3.66
C GLY A 69 0.40 -1.55 -3.75
N VAL A 70 0.55 -2.10 -4.96
CA VAL A 70 1.42 -3.27 -5.21
C VAL A 70 2.87 -2.99 -4.81
N MET A 71 3.40 -1.81 -5.12
CA MET A 71 4.78 -1.45 -4.73
C MET A 71 4.96 -1.40 -3.21
N ILE A 72 3.98 -0.86 -2.49
CA ILE A 72 4.01 -0.81 -1.01
C ILE A 72 3.90 -2.23 -0.45
N PHE A 73 2.99 -3.03 -1.00
CA PHE A 73 2.80 -4.42 -0.59
C PHE A 73 4.06 -5.27 -0.80
N GLU A 74 4.70 -5.16 -1.98
CA GLU A 74 5.95 -5.89 -2.27
C GLU A 74 7.04 -5.52 -1.26
N ASN A 75 7.17 -4.23 -0.93
CA ASN A 75 8.14 -3.77 0.05
C ASN A 75 7.86 -4.35 1.44
N HIS A 76 6.61 -4.30 1.90
CA HIS A 76 6.21 -4.87 3.20
C HIS A 76 6.44 -6.39 3.22
N SER A 77 6.06 -7.10 2.15
CA SER A 77 6.21 -8.56 2.02
C SER A 77 7.67 -8.98 2.17
N ARG A 78 8.60 -8.30 1.47
CA ARG A 78 10.04 -8.61 1.55
C ARG A 78 10.57 -8.42 2.97
N THR A 79 10.29 -7.27 3.59
CA THR A 79 10.77 -6.98 4.95
C THR A 79 10.15 -7.90 6.01
N CYS A 80 8.85 -8.15 5.94
CA CYS A 80 8.14 -9.02 6.88
C CYS A 80 8.67 -10.46 6.80
N LEU A 81 8.82 -11.02 5.59
CA LEU A 81 9.38 -12.37 5.41
C LEU A 81 10.85 -12.48 5.82
N GLU A 82 11.67 -11.46 5.55
CA GLU A 82 13.07 -11.44 6.00
C GLU A 82 13.19 -11.47 7.53
N LYS A 83 12.34 -10.73 8.26
CA LYS A 83 12.28 -10.75 9.72
C LYS A 83 11.77 -12.09 10.25
N ALA A 84 10.70 -12.63 9.66
CA ALA A 84 10.10 -13.90 10.07
C ALA A 84 11.09 -15.08 10.00
N VAL A 85 11.97 -15.08 9.00
CA VAL A 85 13.05 -16.09 8.88
C VAL A 85 14.09 -15.94 9.99
N GLN A 86 14.39 -14.71 10.43
CA GLN A 86 15.37 -14.45 11.49
C GLN A 86 14.82 -14.75 12.89
N GLU A 87 13.55 -14.42 13.14
CA GLU A 87 12.91 -14.50 14.45
C GLU A 87 12.23 -15.86 14.72
N LYS A 88 12.20 -16.75 13.71
CA LYS A 88 11.52 -18.07 13.73
C LYS A 88 10.01 -18.00 13.98
N ASP A 89 9.40 -16.86 13.67
CA ASP A 89 7.96 -16.65 13.77
C ASP A 89 7.33 -16.56 12.37
N GLN A 90 7.35 -17.70 11.67
CA GLN A 90 6.92 -17.76 10.28
C GLN A 90 5.41 -17.74 10.12
N ASP A 91 4.68 -18.37 11.04
CA ASP A 91 3.23 -18.51 10.94
C ASP A 91 2.52 -17.17 11.15
N GLU A 92 2.94 -16.37 12.14
CA GLU A 92 2.36 -15.05 12.42
C GLU A 92 2.61 -14.07 11.25
N ALA A 93 3.82 -14.07 10.69
CA ALA A 93 4.17 -13.24 9.54
C ALA A 93 3.39 -13.62 8.27
N ILE A 94 3.14 -14.92 8.03
CA ILE A 94 2.31 -15.38 6.91
C ILE A 94 0.86 -14.94 7.10
N GLU A 95 0.32 -15.04 8.33
CA GLU A 95 -1.05 -14.61 8.62
C GLU A 95 -1.23 -13.09 8.43
N GLU A 96 -0.25 -12.29 8.86
CA GLU A 96 -0.22 -10.84 8.60
C GLU A 96 -0.26 -10.55 7.09
N LEU A 97 0.59 -11.23 6.31
CA LEU A 97 0.67 -11.05 4.87
C LEU A 97 -0.66 -11.37 4.16
N ILE A 98 -1.32 -12.48 4.55
CA ILE A 98 -2.64 -12.86 4.04
C ILE A 98 -3.68 -11.79 4.37
N ASN A 99 -3.66 -11.27 5.59
CA ASN A 99 -4.59 -10.22 6.04
C ASN A 99 -4.42 -8.91 5.28
N VAL A 100 -3.18 -8.50 4.99
CA VAL A 100 -2.89 -7.31 4.17
C VAL A 100 -3.34 -7.52 2.73
N LEU A 101 -3.04 -8.68 2.15
CA LEU A 101 -3.42 -9.00 0.78
C LEU A 101 -4.95 -9.05 0.61
N ALA A 102 -5.67 -9.65 1.56
CA ALA A 102 -7.14 -9.70 1.55
C ALA A 102 -7.77 -8.30 1.58
N LYS A 103 -7.19 -7.35 2.31
CA LYS A 103 -7.63 -5.95 2.33
C LYS A 103 -7.31 -5.22 1.03
N PHE A 104 -6.23 -5.59 0.34
CA PHE A 104 -5.77 -4.93 -0.88
C PHE A 104 -6.53 -5.36 -2.14
N ILE A 105 -7.01 -6.61 -2.18
CA ILE A 105 -7.76 -7.14 -3.34
C ILE A 105 -9.21 -6.64 -3.37
N LYS A 106 -9.72 -6.16 -2.25
CA LYS A 106 -11.11 -5.70 -2.08
C LYS A 106 -11.35 -4.32 -2.69
#